data_AF-R7K647-F1
#
_entry.id   AF-R7K647-F1
#
_cell.length_a   1.000
_cell.length_b   1.000
_cell.length_c   1.000
_cell.angle_alpha   90.00
_cell.angle_beta   90.00
_cell.angle_gamma   90.00
#
_symmetry.space_group_name_H-M   'P 1'
#
loop_
_entity.id
_entity.type
_entity.pdbx_description
1 polymer ?
#
loop_
_entity_poly.entity_id
_entity_poly.type
_entity_poly.pdbx_seq_one_letter_code
_entity_poly.pdbx_strand_id
1 'polypeptide(L)'
;MIAASVWSLLIPSIEAASDWGTWSFVPAATGFVAGGLFLVLLDKIVPHFHSGTNEDEGPQTSLNKPVKMFLAVTIHNIPEGLAVGFAFGAAGALGTDAAYVSALGLALGIAIQNFPEGAAVSLPLKQATGSRGKAFAFGVGSGAVEPVSAVLGYFLAAYLTAAQPWLLAFAAGAMIFVVAEDLIPDAKLDAHPHLGTWGVMIGFVLMMVLDVALG
;
A
#
# COMPACT_ATOMS: atom_id res chain seq x y z
N MET A 1 -0.23 6.74 -2.12
CA MET A 1 -1.24 5.66 -2.00
C MET A 1 -2.63 6.02 -2.50
N ILE A 2 -3.26 7.13 -2.08
CA ILE A 2 -4.65 7.47 -2.52
C ILE A 2 -4.79 7.56 -4.04
N ALA A 3 -4.00 8.42 -4.69
CA ALA A 3 -4.06 8.57 -6.15
C ALA A 3 -3.69 7.27 -6.87
N ALA A 4 -2.65 6.55 -6.43
CA ALA A 4 -2.29 5.23 -6.99
C ALA A 4 -3.45 4.24 -6.95
N SER A 5 -4.25 4.24 -5.87
CA SER A 5 -5.41 3.37 -5.72
C SER A 5 -6.50 3.68 -6.74
N VAL A 6 -6.66 4.95 -7.12
CA VAL A 6 -7.68 5.38 -8.09
C VAL A 6 -7.18 5.14 -9.52
N TRP A 7 -6.07 5.77 -9.88
CA TRP A 7 -5.59 5.82 -11.26
C TRP A 7 -4.90 4.55 -11.69
N SER A 8 -4.02 4.00 -10.86
CA SER A 8 -3.18 2.88 -11.26
C SER A 8 -3.81 1.52 -10.96
N LEU A 9 -4.96 1.47 -10.27
CA LEU A 9 -5.60 0.22 -9.84
C LEU A 9 -7.11 0.16 -10.09
N LEU A 10 -7.91 1.06 -9.52
CA LEU A 10 -9.37 1.00 -9.66
C LEU A 10 -9.83 1.28 -11.09
N ILE A 11 -9.27 2.29 -11.76
CA ILE A 11 -9.58 2.57 -13.17
C ILE A 11 -9.17 1.37 -14.05
N PRO A 12 -7.93 0.85 -14.00
CA PRO A 12 -7.53 -0.36 -14.72
C PRO A 12 -8.39 -1.58 -14.40
N SER A 13 -8.84 -1.75 -13.16
CA SER A 13 -9.76 -2.82 -12.76
C SER A 13 -11.09 -2.73 -13.51
N ILE A 14 -11.69 -1.54 -13.57
CA ILE A 14 -12.96 -1.30 -14.27
C ILE A 14 -12.80 -1.49 -15.78
N GLU A 15 -11.70 -0.98 -16.35
CA GLU A 15 -11.40 -1.11 -17.79
C GLU A 15 -11.16 -2.56 -18.19
N ALA A 16 -10.46 -3.34 -17.37
CA ALA A 16 -10.26 -4.77 -17.57
C ALA A 16 -11.57 -5.58 -17.48
N ALA A 17 -12.61 -5.03 -16.87
CA ALA A 17 -13.96 -5.60 -16.82
C ALA A 17 -14.93 -4.98 -17.84
N SER A 18 -14.43 -4.26 -18.85
CA SER A 18 -15.26 -3.56 -19.85
C SER A 18 -16.26 -4.46 -20.59
N ASP A 19 -15.93 -5.73 -20.80
CA ASP A 19 -16.83 -6.73 -21.40
C ASP A 19 -18.13 -6.95 -20.61
N TRP A 20 -18.17 -6.55 -19.33
CA TRP A 20 -19.37 -6.62 -18.48
C TRP A 20 -20.32 -5.43 -18.70
N GLY A 21 -19.98 -4.49 -19.59
CA GLY A 21 -20.78 -3.31 -19.88
C GLY A 21 -21.00 -2.45 -18.63
N THR A 22 -22.26 -2.15 -18.31
CA THR A 22 -22.61 -1.35 -17.12
C THR A 22 -22.25 -2.02 -15.79
N TRP A 23 -21.92 -3.32 -15.79
CA TRP A 23 -21.54 -4.08 -14.60
C TRP A 23 -20.02 -4.15 -14.36
N SER A 24 -19.22 -3.43 -15.15
CA SER A 24 -17.75 -3.37 -15.00
C SER A 24 -17.29 -2.86 -13.62
N PHE A 25 -18.16 -2.16 -12.88
CA PHE A 25 -17.88 -1.74 -11.50
C PHE A 25 -17.91 -2.90 -10.49
N VAL A 26 -18.50 -4.06 -10.80
CA VAL A 26 -18.70 -5.15 -9.84
C VAL A 26 -17.37 -5.72 -9.33
N PRO A 27 -16.40 -6.07 -10.20
CA PRO A 27 -15.10 -6.52 -9.73
C PRO A 27 -14.36 -5.46 -8.91
N ALA A 28 -14.45 -4.20 -9.34
CA ALA A 28 -13.85 -3.08 -8.63
C ALA A 28 -14.43 -2.90 -7.23
N ALA A 29 -15.75 -2.87 -7.10
CA ALA A 29 -16.42 -2.68 -5.81
C ALA A 29 -16.19 -3.87 -4.86
N THR A 30 -16.32 -5.11 -5.37
CA THR A 30 -16.17 -6.30 -4.53
C THR A 30 -14.72 -6.56 -4.15
N GLY A 31 -13.78 -6.37 -5.08
CA GLY A 31 -12.34 -6.45 -4.82
C GLY A 31 -11.92 -5.40 -3.78
N PHE A 32 -12.33 -4.14 -3.95
CA PHE A 32 -12.03 -3.06 -3.01
C PHE A 32 -12.50 -3.37 -1.58
N VAL A 33 -13.74 -3.83 -1.41
CA VAL A 33 -14.24 -4.22 -0.09
C VAL A 33 -13.46 -5.42 0.46
N ALA A 34 -13.16 -6.43 -0.37
CA ALA A 34 -12.36 -7.58 0.05
C ALA A 34 -10.94 -7.18 0.50
N GLY A 35 -10.33 -6.20 -0.15
CA GLY A 35 -9.03 -5.62 0.22
C GLY A 35 -9.06 -4.96 1.58
N GLY A 36 -10.06 -4.12 1.85
CA GLY A 36 -10.23 -3.53 3.19
C GLY A 36 -10.49 -4.58 4.27
N LEU A 37 -11.35 -5.57 4.00
CA LEU A 37 -11.59 -6.68 4.92
C LEU A 37 -10.33 -7.50 5.19
N PHE A 38 -9.46 -7.66 4.20
CA PHE A 38 -8.19 -8.35 4.37
C PHE A 38 -7.28 -7.63 5.36
N LEU A 39 -7.20 -6.30 5.33
CA LEU A 39 -6.44 -5.52 6.31
C LEU A 39 -7.01 -5.66 7.70
N VAL A 40 -8.32 -5.48 7.87
CA VAL A 40 -9.00 -5.72 9.16
C VAL A 40 -8.68 -7.09 9.76
N LEU A 41 -8.50 -8.11 8.91
CA LEU A 41 -8.08 -9.43 9.36
C LEU A 41 -6.60 -9.47 9.75
N LEU A 42 -5.71 -8.83 9.00
CA LEU A 42 -4.29 -8.71 9.34
C LEU A 42 -4.10 -7.99 10.69
N ASP A 43 -4.85 -6.91 10.93
CA ASP A 43 -4.76 -6.11 12.15
C ASP A 43 -5.16 -6.92 13.38
N LYS A 44 -6.13 -7.83 13.22
CA LYS A 44 -6.56 -8.74 14.30
C LYS A 44 -5.56 -9.84 14.62
N ILE A 45 -4.69 -10.22 13.68
CA ILE A 45 -3.75 -11.34 13.88
C ILE A 45 -2.34 -10.89 14.24
N VAL A 46 -1.95 -9.66 13.88
CA VAL A 46 -0.60 -9.14 14.15
C VAL A 46 -0.66 -8.14 15.30
N PRO A 47 0.16 -8.31 16.34
CA PRO A 47 0.23 -7.33 17.43
C PRO A 47 0.90 -6.06 16.93
N HIS A 48 0.17 -4.95 16.89
CA HIS A 48 0.67 -3.70 16.32
C HIS A 48 0.16 -2.48 17.11
N PHE A 49 0.70 -1.31 16.79
CA PHE A 49 0.47 -0.06 17.55
C PHE A 49 0.21 1.09 16.59
N HIS A 50 -0.94 1.74 16.75
CA HIS A 50 -1.35 2.92 16.00
C HIS A 50 -0.78 4.17 16.67
N SER A 51 0.20 4.79 16.02
CA SER A 51 0.92 5.97 16.56
C SER A 51 -0.02 7.15 16.78
N GLY A 52 -0.89 7.44 15.82
CA GLY A 52 -1.81 8.58 15.87
C GLY A 52 -2.82 8.49 17.01
N THR A 53 -3.50 7.35 17.17
CA THR A 53 -4.53 7.15 18.20
C THR A 53 -3.96 6.68 19.55
N ASN A 54 -2.69 6.25 19.58
CA ASN A 54 -2.01 5.68 20.73
C ASN A 54 -2.71 4.42 21.27
N GLU A 55 -3.23 3.59 20.36
CA GLU A 55 -3.95 2.35 20.65
C GLU A 55 -3.13 1.10 20.25
N ASP A 56 -3.32 0.02 21.00
CA ASP A 56 -2.74 -1.30 20.70
C ASP A 56 -3.83 -2.19 20.08
N GLU A 57 -3.51 -2.88 18.99
CA GLU A 57 -4.40 -3.80 18.30
C GLU A 57 -3.76 -5.18 18.07
N GLY A 58 -4.61 -6.15 17.73
CA GLY A 58 -4.23 -7.55 17.58
C GLY A 58 -3.99 -8.29 18.92
N PRO A 59 -3.25 -9.41 18.91
CA PRO A 59 -3.01 -10.21 20.11
C PRO A 59 -2.24 -9.45 21.20
N GLN A 60 -2.61 -9.63 22.47
CA GLN A 60 -1.86 -9.04 23.57
C GLN A 60 -0.47 -9.68 23.68
N THR A 61 0.58 -8.85 23.61
CA THR A 61 1.98 -9.27 23.71
C THR A 61 2.78 -8.34 24.59
N SER A 62 3.92 -8.82 25.10
CA SER A 62 4.88 -8.02 25.87
C SER A 62 5.85 -7.22 25.00
N LEU A 63 5.56 -7.07 23.69
CA LEU A 63 6.40 -6.31 22.77
C LEU A 63 6.34 -4.81 23.10
N ASN A 64 7.45 -4.11 22.89
CA ASN A 64 7.48 -2.66 23.05
C ASN A 64 6.83 -1.95 21.85
N LYS A 65 6.36 -0.71 22.05
CA LYS A 65 5.70 0.08 20.99
C LYS A 65 6.50 0.20 19.69
N PRO A 66 7.84 0.44 19.71
CA PRO A 66 8.62 0.52 18.47
C PRO A 66 8.63 -0.78 17.66
N VAL A 67 8.64 -1.94 18.31
CA VAL A 67 8.52 -3.23 17.61
C VAL A 67 7.10 -3.43 17.07
N LYS A 68 6.07 -3.03 17.80
CA LYS A 68 4.69 -3.05 17.32
C LYS A 68 4.47 -2.12 16.11
N MET A 69 5.10 -0.93 16.08
CA MET A 69 5.11 -0.04 14.91
C MET A 69 5.83 -0.67 13.72
N PHE A 70 6.97 -1.32 13.95
CA PHE A 70 7.65 -2.08 12.90
C PHE A 70 6.74 -3.17 12.32
N LEU A 71 5.98 -3.88 13.16
CA LEU A 71 5.04 -4.90 12.72
C LEU A 71 3.86 -4.30 11.95
N ALA A 72 3.26 -3.19 12.39
CA ALA A 72 2.23 -2.43 11.65
C ALA A 72 2.69 -2.13 10.22
N VAL A 73 3.82 -1.42 10.10
CA VAL A 73 4.32 -1.03 8.78
C VAL A 73 4.69 -2.25 7.93
N THR A 74 5.21 -3.32 8.56
CA THR A 74 5.48 -4.56 7.83
C THR A 74 4.23 -5.18 7.23
N ILE A 75 3.09 -5.23 7.95
CA ILE A 75 1.86 -5.79 7.38
C ILE A 75 1.23 -4.85 6.34
N HIS A 76 1.35 -3.54 6.50
CA HIS A 76 0.81 -2.53 5.58
C HIS A 76 1.58 -2.49 4.25
N ASN A 77 2.85 -2.89 4.26
CA ASN A 77 3.67 -3.07 3.07
C ASN A 77 3.27 -4.28 2.20
N ILE A 78 2.48 -5.23 2.72
CA ILE A 78 1.99 -6.38 1.93
C ILE A 78 1.10 -5.89 0.77
N PRO A 79 0.05 -5.09 1.01
CA PRO A 79 -0.74 -4.44 -0.03
C PRO A 79 0.07 -3.70 -1.09
N GLU A 80 1.09 -2.96 -0.70
CA GLU A 80 1.91 -2.18 -1.64
C GLU A 80 2.70 -3.10 -2.57
N GLY A 81 3.34 -4.13 -2.02
CA GLY A 81 4.00 -5.16 -2.81
C GLY A 81 3.01 -5.87 -3.75
N LEU A 82 1.83 -6.27 -3.24
CA LEU A 82 0.78 -6.88 -4.07
C LEU A 82 0.33 -5.94 -5.19
N ALA A 83 0.17 -4.63 -4.94
CA ALA A 83 -0.21 -3.64 -5.95
C ALA A 83 0.80 -3.60 -7.11
N VAL A 84 2.10 -3.51 -6.78
CA VAL A 84 3.18 -3.56 -7.78
C VAL A 84 3.12 -4.88 -8.55
N GLY A 85 2.99 -6.00 -7.84
CA GLY A 85 2.89 -7.33 -8.45
C GLY A 85 1.71 -7.43 -9.43
N PHE A 86 0.51 -7.05 -9.00
CA PHE A 86 -0.69 -7.12 -9.84
C PHE A 86 -0.58 -6.21 -11.07
N ALA A 87 -0.03 -5.01 -10.94
CA ALA A 87 0.17 -4.11 -12.07
C ALA A 87 1.14 -4.71 -13.11
N PHE A 88 2.28 -5.26 -12.67
CA PHE A 88 3.22 -5.93 -13.58
C PHE A 88 2.69 -7.25 -14.15
N GLY A 89 1.88 -8.00 -13.39
CA GLY A 89 1.24 -9.22 -13.87
C GLY A 89 0.16 -8.91 -14.91
N ALA A 90 -0.60 -7.84 -14.72
CA ALA A 90 -1.55 -7.31 -15.71
C ALA A 90 -0.83 -6.82 -16.98
N ALA A 91 0.27 -6.07 -16.82
CA ALA A 91 1.12 -5.67 -17.94
C ALA A 91 1.68 -6.88 -18.70
N GLY A 92 2.09 -7.93 -17.99
CA GLY A 92 2.55 -9.18 -18.57
C GLY A 92 1.49 -9.91 -19.40
N ALA A 93 0.24 -9.90 -18.95
CA ALA A 93 -0.87 -10.48 -19.70
C ALA A 93 -1.24 -9.66 -20.96
N LEU A 94 -1.13 -8.33 -20.89
CA LEU A 94 -1.37 -7.44 -22.03
C LEU A 94 -0.22 -7.50 -23.05
N GLY A 95 1.01 -7.65 -22.59
CA GLY A 95 2.21 -7.78 -23.43
C GLY A 95 2.60 -6.51 -24.19
N THR A 96 2.13 -5.33 -23.75
CA THR A 96 2.45 -4.04 -24.39
C THR A 96 3.46 -3.25 -23.58
N ASP A 97 4.39 -2.57 -24.25
CA ASP A 97 5.38 -1.70 -23.58
C ASP A 97 4.69 -0.63 -22.73
N ALA A 98 3.60 -0.04 -23.23
CA ALA A 98 2.84 0.97 -22.50
C ALA A 98 2.32 0.46 -21.14
N ALA A 99 1.83 -0.79 -21.06
CA ALA A 99 1.35 -1.35 -19.81
C ALA A 99 2.50 -1.53 -18.79
N TYR A 100 3.70 -1.90 -19.24
CA TYR A 100 4.87 -1.97 -18.36
C TYR A 100 5.33 -0.60 -17.88
N VAL A 101 5.23 0.44 -18.70
CA VAL A 101 5.58 1.82 -18.29
C VAL A 101 4.57 2.34 -17.26
N SER A 102 3.27 2.06 -17.41
CA SER A 102 2.25 2.41 -16.40
C SER A 102 2.50 1.67 -15.08
N ALA A 103 2.78 0.35 -15.12
CA ALA A 103 3.15 -0.42 -13.93
C ALA A 103 4.44 0.09 -13.26
N LEU A 104 5.42 0.55 -14.05
CA LEU A 104 6.61 1.22 -13.54
C LEU A 104 6.27 2.55 -12.86
N GLY A 105 5.32 3.33 -13.39
CA GLY A 105 4.81 4.54 -12.77
C GLY A 105 4.26 4.29 -11.36
N LEU A 106 3.44 3.25 -11.20
CA LEU A 106 2.97 2.80 -9.88
C LEU A 106 4.13 2.41 -8.95
N ALA A 107 5.07 1.59 -9.43
CA ALA A 107 6.20 1.15 -8.63
C ALA A 107 7.12 2.31 -8.19
N LEU A 108 7.31 3.32 -9.05
CA LEU A 108 8.04 4.55 -8.69
C LEU A 108 7.28 5.36 -7.65
N GLY A 109 5.96 5.49 -7.78
CA GLY A 109 5.12 6.17 -6.79
C GLY A 109 5.21 5.54 -5.41
N ILE A 110 5.19 4.20 -5.35
CA ILE A 110 5.40 3.44 -4.11
C ILE A 110 6.84 3.64 -3.62
N ALA A 111 7.86 3.46 -4.46
CA ALA A 111 9.25 3.67 -4.03
C ALA A 111 9.51 5.07 -3.42
N ILE A 112 8.87 6.11 -3.95
CA ILE A 112 8.99 7.49 -3.43
C ILE A 112 8.37 7.62 -2.04
N GLN A 113 7.21 7.00 -1.80
CA GLN A 113 6.50 7.11 -0.52
C GLN A 113 7.08 6.19 0.57
N ASN A 114 7.72 5.08 0.20
CA ASN A 114 8.38 4.20 1.17
C ASN A 114 9.57 4.89 1.86
N PHE A 115 10.16 5.93 1.26
CA PHE A 115 11.24 6.67 1.88
C PHE A 115 10.81 7.41 3.16
N PRO A 116 9.78 8.29 3.14
CA PRO A 116 9.25 8.89 4.36
C PRO A 116 8.68 7.85 5.34
N GLU A 117 8.05 6.77 4.86
CA GLU A 117 7.50 5.71 5.72
C GLU A 117 8.61 4.92 6.45
N GLY A 118 9.66 4.51 5.75
CA GLY A 118 10.81 3.85 6.36
C GLY A 118 11.53 4.75 7.37
N ALA A 119 11.52 6.07 7.17
CA ALA A 119 12.00 7.04 8.15
C ALA A 119 11.09 7.11 9.39
N ALA A 120 9.76 7.07 9.20
CA ALA A 120 8.78 7.05 10.28
C ALA A 120 8.94 5.81 11.20
N VAL A 121 9.36 4.66 10.66
CA VAL A 121 9.72 3.47 11.46
C VAL A 121 11.11 3.59 12.11
N SER A 122 12.09 4.06 11.35
CA SER A 122 13.49 4.10 11.80
C SER A 122 13.72 5.06 12.95
N LEU A 123 13.06 6.22 12.97
CA LEU A 123 13.33 7.28 13.96
C LEU A 123 12.93 6.88 15.40
N PRO A 124 11.73 6.33 15.66
CA PRO A 124 11.39 5.78 16.98
C PRO A 124 12.30 4.61 17.40
N LEU A 125 12.65 3.73 16.46
CA LEU A 125 13.54 2.60 16.75
C LEU A 125 14.97 3.03 17.07
N LYS A 126 15.46 4.14 16.51
CA LYS A 126 16.74 4.73 16.93
C LYS A 126 16.71 5.15 18.40
N GLN A 127 15.61 5.75 18.86
CA GLN A 127 15.46 6.15 20.26
C GLN A 127 15.41 4.93 21.18
N ALA A 128 14.73 3.87 20.76
CA ALA A 128 14.61 2.63 21.53
C ALA A 128 15.88 1.77 21.55
N THR A 129 16.62 1.71 20.44
CA THR A 129 17.80 0.83 20.29
C THR A 129 19.13 1.52 20.55
N GLY A 130 19.17 2.86 20.56
CA GLY A 130 20.39 3.66 20.68
C GLY A 130 21.36 3.55 19.51
N SER A 131 21.03 2.81 18.44
CA SER A 131 21.94 2.52 17.33
C SER A 131 21.34 2.92 15.98
N ARG A 132 22.06 3.76 15.24
CA ARG A 132 21.69 4.19 13.88
C ARG A 132 21.61 3.00 12.91
N GLY A 133 22.56 2.07 13.02
CA GLY A 133 22.61 0.90 12.13
C GLY A 133 21.45 -0.07 12.38
N LYS A 134 21.09 -0.32 13.64
CA LYS A 134 19.93 -1.14 13.97
C LYS A 134 18.63 -0.49 13.52
N ALA A 135 18.46 0.80 13.79
CA ALA A 135 17.29 1.57 13.35
C ALA A 135 17.09 1.50 11.82
N PHE A 136 18.16 1.73 11.07
CA PHE A 136 18.15 1.60 9.61
C PHE A 136 17.80 0.18 9.16
N ALA A 137 18.39 -0.85 9.78
CA ALA A 137 18.10 -2.25 9.45
C ALA A 137 16.63 -2.61 9.70
N PHE A 138 16.01 -2.08 10.76
CA PHE A 138 14.58 -2.27 10.99
C PHE A 138 13.72 -1.51 9.97
N GLY A 139 14.05 -0.25 9.63
CA GLY A 139 13.30 0.50 8.63
C GLY A 139 13.37 -0.12 7.23
N VAL A 140 14.52 -0.67 6.84
CA VAL A 140 14.64 -1.47 5.60
C VAL A 140 13.90 -2.80 5.76
N GLY A 141 14.02 -3.42 6.92
CA GLY A 141 13.39 -4.71 7.23
C GLY A 141 11.87 -4.67 7.15
N SER A 142 11.21 -3.54 7.45
CA SER A 142 9.75 -3.44 7.36
C SER A 142 9.26 -3.47 5.92
N GLY A 143 10.07 -2.99 4.96
CA GLY A 143 9.77 -3.08 3.52
C GLY A 143 10.15 -4.43 2.88
N ALA A 144 10.80 -5.34 3.61
CA ALA A 144 11.29 -6.60 3.05
C ALA A 144 10.17 -7.54 2.57
N VAL A 145 8.93 -7.30 3.01
CA VAL A 145 7.76 -8.06 2.56
C VAL A 145 7.28 -7.65 1.17
N GLU A 146 7.60 -6.44 0.70
CA GLU A 146 7.10 -5.93 -0.57
C GLU A 146 7.61 -6.75 -1.77
N PRO A 147 8.91 -7.11 -1.89
CA PRO A 147 9.37 -7.94 -3.00
C PRO A 147 8.72 -9.33 -3.01
N VAL A 148 8.50 -9.92 -1.83
CA VAL A 148 7.85 -11.23 -1.70
C VAL A 148 6.39 -11.14 -2.16
N SER A 149 5.69 -10.11 -1.70
CA SER A 149 4.29 -9.85 -2.05
C SER A 149 4.16 -9.47 -3.53
N ALA A 150 5.11 -8.74 -4.09
CA ALA A 150 5.13 -8.38 -5.51
C ALA A 150 5.33 -9.59 -6.42
N VAL A 151 6.23 -10.52 -6.06
CA VAL A 151 6.39 -11.77 -6.80
C VAL A 151 5.11 -12.62 -6.75
N LEU A 152 4.48 -12.72 -5.58
CA LEU A 152 3.21 -13.42 -5.42
C LEU A 152 2.10 -12.75 -6.26
N GLY A 153 1.97 -11.43 -6.14
CA GLY A 153 0.99 -10.64 -6.87
C GLY A 153 1.17 -10.75 -8.38
N TYR A 154 2.41 -10.70 -8.86
CA TYR A 154 2.74 -10.88 -10.28
C TYR A 154 2.21 -12.20 -10.81
N PHE A 155 2.52 -13.32 -10.15
CA PHE A 155 2.08 -14.62 -10.64
C PHE A 155 0.57 -14.82 -10.52
N LEU A 156 -0.06 -14.29 -9.46
CA LEU A 156 -1.52 -14.30 -9.34
C LEU A 156 -2.17 -13.54 -10.51
N ALA A 157 -1.73 -12.32 -10.81
CA ALA A 157 -2.31 -11.54 -11.90
C ALA A 157 -1.93 -12.10 -13.29
N ALA A 158 -0.70 -12.55 -13.50
CA ALA A 158 -0.24 -13.05 -14.80
C ALA A 158 -0.93 -14.36 -15.22
N TYR A 159 -1.26 -15.24 -14.25
CA TYR A 159 -1.85 -16.55 -14.55
C TYR A 159 -3.36 -16.62 -14.28
N LEU A 160 -3.89 -15.82 -13.36
CA LEU A 160 -5.33 -15.72 -13.09
C LEU A 160 -5.91 -14.49 -13.80
N THR A 161 -5.77 -14.42 -15.11
CA THR A 161 -6.23 -13.28 -15.93
C THR A 161 -7.70 -12.94 -15.70
N ALA A 162 -8.55 -13.97 -15.56
CA ALA A 162 -9.97 -13.81 -15.23
C ALA A 162 -10.22 -13.13 -13.86
N ALA A 163 -9.27 -13.20 -12.93
CA ALA A 163 -9.37 -12.58 -11.60
C ALA A 163 -8.70 -11.20 -11.51
N GLN A 164 -7.96 -10.75 -12.55
CA GLN A 164 -7.20 -9.50 -12.53
C GLN A 164 -8.00 -8.27 -12.07
N PRO A 165 -9.24 -8.02 -12.55
CA PRO A 165 -10.03 -6.88 -12.09
C PRO A 165 -10.23 -6.88 -10.57
N TRP A 166 -10.50 -8.04 -9.97
CA TRP A 166 -10.65 -8.17 -8.52
C TRP A 166 -9.34 -7.98 -7.78
N LEU A 167 -8.23 -8.51 -8.31
CA LEU A 167 -6.90 -8.42 -7.69
C LEU A 167 -6.40 -6.96 -7.63
N LEU A 168 -6.53 -6.21 -8.73
CA LEU A 168 -6.17 -4.80 -8.78
C LEU A 168 -7.00 -3.98 -7.78
N ALA A 169 -8.31 -4.19 -7.77
CA ALA A 169 -9.20 -3.50 -6.84
C ALA A 169 -8.99 -3.91 -5.38
N PHE A 170 -8.64 -5.18 -5.14
CA PHE A 170 -8.25 -5.67 -3.83
C PHE A 170 -7.05 -4.90 -3.27
N ALA A 171 -5.99 -4.73 -4.07
CA ALA A 171 -4.85 -3.92 -3.64
C ALA A 171 -5.25 -2.46 -3.38
N ALA A 172 -6.10 -1.87 -4.22
CA ALA A 172 -6.59 -0.50 -4.00
C ALA A 172 -7.38 -0.36 -2.69
N GLY A 173 -8.28 -1.32 -2.40
CA GLY A 173 -9.07 -1.33 -1.18
C GLY A 173 -8.22 -1.45 0.07
N ALA A 174 -7.26 -2.37 0.05
CA ALA A 174 -6.28 -2.54 1.10
C ALA A 174 -5.47 -1.26 1.38
N MET A 175 -4.96 -0.61 0.34
CA MET A 175 -4.15 0.62 0.49
C MET A 175 -4.98 1.83 0.93
N ILE A 176 -6.23 1.97 0.45
CA ILE A 176 -7.12 3.04 0.94
C ILE A 176 -7.49 2.83 2.41
N PHE A 177 -7.69 1.58 2.83
CA PHE A 177 -7.97 1.24 4.22
C PHE A 177 -6.83 1.70 5.13
N VAL A 178 -5.57 1.33 4.83
CA VAL A 178 -4.38 1.79 5.58
C VAL A 178 -4.30 3.32 5.63
N VAL A 179 -4.54 4.01 4.52
CA VAL A 179 -4.49 5.48 4.50
C VAL A 179 -5.55 6.09 5.43
N ALA A 180 -6.76 5.55 5.40
CA ALA A 180 -7.89 6.09 6.14
C ALA A 180 -7.80 5.79 7.64
N GLU A 181 -7.36 4.59 8.00
CA GLU A 181 -7.26 4.13 9.39
C GLU A 181 -6.02 4.67 10.09
N ASP A 182 -4.89 4.74 9.38
CA ASP A 182 -3.60 5.05 9.99
C ASP A 182 -3.03 6.40 9.57
N LEU A 183 -2.76 6.57 8.27
CA LEU A 183 -1.94 7.69 7.82
C LEU A 183 -2.62 9.05 7.98
N ILE A 184 -3.94 9.11 7.73
CA ILE A 184 -4.71 10.35 7.91
C ILE A 184 -4.83 10.71 9.39
N PRO A 185 -5.23 9.80 10.30
CA PRO A 185 -5.24 10.08 11.73
C PRO A 185 -3.86 10.50 12.27
N ASP A 186 -2.78 9.79 11.91
CA ASP A 186 -1.42 10.12 12.35
C ASP A 186 -1.02 11.54 11.89
N ALA A 187 -1.29 11.88 10.62
CA ALA A 187 -1.03 13.22 10.09
C ALA A 187 -1.89 14.34 10.72
N LYS A 188 -3.06 14.02 11.26
CA LYS A 188 -4.00 15.00 11.86
C LYS A 188 -3.82 15.16 13.36
N LEU A 189 -3.34 14.13 14.05
CA LEU A 189 -3.11 14.13 15.49
C LEU A 189 -1.68 14.62 15.83
N ASP A 190 -0.82 14.80 14.82
CA ASP A 190 0.49 15.44 14.97
C ASP A 190 0.41 16.94 15.38
N ALA A 191 1.52 17.47 15.88
CA ALA A 191 1.65 18.88 16.27
C ALA A 191 1.41 19.88 15.13
N HIS A 192 1.59 19.47 13.87
CA HIS A 192 1.44 20.33 12.69
C HIS A 192 0.46 19.76 11.63
N PRO A 193 -0.86 19.71 11.91
CA PRO A 193 -1.83 19.00 11.08
C PRO A 193 -2.01 19.57 9.67
N HIS A 194 -1.74 20.87 9.47
CA HIS A 194 -1.72 21.48 8.14
C HIS A 194 -0.56 20.99 7.28
N LEU A 195 0.61 20.71 7.88
CA LEU A 195 1.76 20.16 7.14
C LEU A 195 1.45 18.74 6.67
N GLY A 196 0.86 17.90 7.53
CA GLY A 196 0.38 16.57 7.14
C GLY A 196 -0.63 16.63 5.98
N THR A 197 -1.58 17.58 6.04
CA THR A 197 -2.56 17.80 4.97
C THR A 197 -1.90 18.22 3.65
N TRP A 198 -0.91 19.12 3.69
CA TRP A 198 -0.13 19.48 2.51
C TRP A 198 0.70 18.30 1.99
N GLY A 199 1.22 17.44 2.87
CA GLY A 199 1.86 16.19 2.50
C GLY A 199 0.94 15.28 1.69
N VAL A 200 -0.31 15.11 2.12
CA VAL A 200 -1.34 14.38 1.36
C VAL A 200 -1.57 15.01 -0.01
N MET A 201 -1.74 16.33 -0.08
CA MET A 201 -1.96 17.04 -1.35
C MET A 201 -0.79 16.88 -2.32
N ILE A 202 0.45 17.05 -1.83
CA ILE A 202 1.66 16.94 -2.64
C ILE A 202 1.85 15.49 -3.12
N GLY A 203 1.70 14.51 -2.23
CA GLY A 203 1.79 13.10 -2.59
C GLY A 203 0.72 12.67 -3.59
N PHE A 204 -0.51 13.18 -3.44
CA PHE A 204 -1.60 12.95 -4.39
C PHE A 204 -1.26 13.51 -5.78
N VAL A 205 -0.84 14.78 -5.87
CA VAL A 205 -0.48 15.43 -7.14
C VAL A 205 0.72 14.74 -7.78
N LEU A 206 1.76 14.42 -7.00
CA LEU A 206 2.95 13.74 -7.49
C LEU A 206 2.58 12.38 -8.11
N MET A 207 1.78 11.58 -7.41
CA MET A 207 1.36 10.28 -7.93
C MET A 207 0.44 10.40 -9.15
N MET A 208 -0.48 11.36 -9.16
CA MET A 208 -1.32 11.66 -10.32
C MET A 208 -0.48 12.05 -11.53
N VAL A 209 0.56 12.88 -11.35
CA VAL A 209 1.47 13.27 -12.43
C VAL A 209 2.28 12.07 -12.91
N LEU A 210 2.79 11.23 -12.02
CA LEU A 210 3.51 10.01 -12.41
C LEU A 210 2.64 9.10 -13.27
N ASP A 211 1.40 8.86 -12.85
CA ASP A 211 0.47 8.01 -13.57
C ASP A 211 0.13 8.59 -14.95
N VAL A 212 -0.40 9.82 -15.01
CA VAL A 212 -0.81 10.48 -16.26
C VAL A 212 0.36 10.70 -17.23
N ALA A 213 1.57 10.93 -16.73
CA ALA A 213 2.73 11.16 -17.59
C ALA A 213 3.39 9.86 -18.08
N LEU A 214 3.22 8.74 -17.38
CA LEU A 214 3.89 7.47 -17.67
C LEU A 214 2.96 6.40 -18.25
N GLY A 215 1.63 6.55 -18.18
CA GLY A 215 0.72 5.68 -18.95
C GLY A 215 -0.71 5.71 -18.47
#